data_AF-A0A562T3R5-F1
#
_entry.id   AF-A0A562T3R5-F1
#
_cell.length_a   1.000
_cell.length_b   1.000
_cell.length_c   1.000
_cell.angle_alpha   90.00
_cell.angle_beta   90.00
_cell.angle_gamma   90.00
#
_symmetry.space_group_name_H-M   'P 1'
#
loop_
_entity.id
_entity.type
_entity.pdbx_description
1 polymer ?
#
loop_
_entity_poly.entity_id
_entity_poly.type
_entity_poly.pdbx_seq_one_letter_code
_entity_poly.pdbx_strand_id
1 'polypeptide(L)'
;MLEQLKLPNLKRGIALLGLIALGACQAADGTSQAPDTALVNSVMSGLGAVDPKAKPIEYKPRAPLAMPSNPTALPSPETQVAGRSSENWPENEVNQDLEDIRALYAQGGRDRNAPLTPEQMRGIDIRGAPTVQATAADARANRLITGERMTNEELREQGNAANALQQENLVATQNQLPQRRYLTDPPTEYSVPSPNAPMPQVVEVKTERPRDEYDSAPLDMRCVERGGGHCQRGANK
;
A
#
# COMPACT_ATOMS: atom_id res chain seq x y z
N MET A 1 52.18 40.68 36.36
CA MET A 1 51.29 41.81 36.05
C MET A 1 51.35 42.01 34.52
N LEU A 2 50.25 41.65 33.85
CA LEU A 2 49.74 42.09 32.53
C LEU A 2 50.64 42.04 31.27
N GLU A 3 50.36 41.03 30.42
CA GLU A 3 49.84 41.11 29.03
C GLU A 3 50.16 42.34 28.14
N GLN A 4 50.65 42.10 26.91
CA GLN A 4 49.95 42.42 25.64
C GLN A 4 50.79 42.14 24.38
N LEU A 5 50.09 41.67 23.34
CA LEU A 5 50.52 41.12 22.05
C LEU A 5 51.38 42.04 21.17
N LYS A 6 52.40 41.47 20.50
CA LYS A 6 53.06 42.04 19.31
C LYS A 6 52.49 41.43 18.02
N LEU A 7 51.87 42.26 17.19
CA LEU A 7 51.48 41.97 15.81
C LEU A 7 52.70 42.01 14.87
N PRO A 8 52.84 41.02 13.99
CA PRO A 8 53.28 41.30 12.64
C PRO A 8 52.32 40.66 11.62
N ASN A 9 51.86 41.42 10.63
CA ASN A 9 51.56 40.99 9.24
C ASN A 9 50.69 42.03 8.50
N LEU A 10 51.18 43.27 8.42
CA LEU A 10 50.58 44.40 7.68
C LEU A 10 50.43 44.13 6.16
N LYS A 11 51.11 43.11 5.62
CA LYS A 11 51.12 42.81 4.18
C LYS A 11 49.93 41.95 3.69
N ARG A 12 49.10 41.41 4.59
CA ARG A 12 47.89 40.64 4.21
C ARG A 12 46.58 41.45 4.23
N GLY A 13 46.58 42.65 4.83
CA GLY A 13 45.37 43.49 4.94
C GLY A 13 44.98 44.22 3.64
N ILE A 14 45.97 44.55 2.80
CA ILE A 14 45.73 45.35 1.57
C ILE A 14 45.03 44.51 0.49
N ALA A 15 45.30 43.21 0.42
CA ALA A 15 44.65 42.31 -0.54
C ALA A 15 43.16 42.07 -0.24
N LEU A 16 42.75 42.18 1.02
CA LEU A 16 41.36 41.94 1.44
C LEU A 16 40.49 43.20 1.31
N LEU A 17 41.08 44.39 1.44
CA LEU A 17 40.42 45.67 1.18
C LEU A 17 40.17 45.93 -0.32
N GLY A 18 41.04 45.43 -1.21
CA GLY A 18 40.84 45.53 -2.66
C GLY A 18 39.65 44.74 -3.19
N LEU A 19 39.34 43.58 -2.59
CA LEU A 19 38.21 42.74 -3.01
C LEU A 19 36.84 43.27 -2.52
N ILE A 20 36.81 44.02 -1.42
CA ILE A 20 35.57 44.63 -0.90
C ILE A 20 35.22 45.93 -1.68
N ALA A 21 36.22 46.63 -2.22
CA ALA A 21 36.01 47.87 -2.98
C ALA A 21 35.43 47.64 -4.39
N LEU A 22 35.60 46.46 -5.01
CA LEU A 22 34.97 46.15 -6.31
C LEU A 22 33.50 45.70 -6.20
N GLY A 23 33.00 45.38 -5.00
CA GLY A 23 31.61 44.97 -4.79
C GLY A 23 30.60 46.10 -4.61
N ALA A 24 31.08 47.35 -4.47
CA ALA A 24 30.24 48.52 -4.16
C ALA A 24 29.91 49.40 -5.38
N CYS A 25 30.33 49.00 -6.58
CA CYS A 25 30.07 49.75 -7.80
C CYS A 25 29.37 48.84 -8.82
N GLN A 26 28.11 48.48 -8.57
CA GLN A 26 27.08 48.16 -9.56
C GLN A 26 25.70 48.21 -8.88
N ALA A 27 25.23 49.42 -8.59
CA ALA A 27 23.81 49.70 -8.38
C ALA A 27 23.53 51.12 -8.87
N ALA A 28 23.90 51.37 -10.13
CA ALA A 28 23.53 52.56 -10.87
C ALA A 28 22.34 52.26 -11.78
N ASP A 29 21.33 51.56 -11.26
CA ASP A 29 20.02 51.48 -11.91
C ASP A 29 18.99 51.98 -10.90
N GLY A 30 18.48 53.18 -11.16
CA GLY A 30 17.56 53.93 -10.30
C GLY A 30 16.19 53.27 -10.18
N THR A 31 16.13 52.09 -9.57
CA THR A 31 14.89 51.38 -9.26
C THR A 31 14.44 51.77 -7.85
N SER A 32 13.25 52.34 -7.73
CA SER A 32 12.57 52.72 -6.48
C SER A 32 12.06 51.50 -5.68
N GLN A 33 12.75 50.37 -5.75
CA GLN A 33 12.41 49.11 -5.08
C GLN A 33 13.30 48.89 -3.86
N ALA A 34 12.73 48.29 -2.81
CA ALA A 34 13.50 47.91 -1.62
C ALA A 34 14.63 46.91 -2.00
N PRO A 35 15.80 46.97 -1.35
CA PRO A 35 16.97 46.16 -1.72
C PRO A 35 16.69 44.65 -1.68
N ASP A 36 15.82 44.19 -0.77
CA ASP A 36 15.45 42.77 -0.64
C ASP A 36 14.61 42.28 -1.83
N THR A 37 13.72 43.11 -2.38
CA THR A 37 12.88 42.71 -3.53
C THR A 37 13.69 42.71 -4.83
N ALA A 38 14.69 43.59 -4.94
CA ALA A 38 15.63 43.59 -6.06
C ALA A 38 16.49 42.32 -6.10
N LEU A 39 16.98 41.85 -4.94
CA LEU A 39 17.77 40.61 -4.87
C LEU A 39 16.94 39.39 -5.26
N VAL A 40 15.74 39.23 -4.70
CA VAL A 40 14.85 38.10 -5.02
C VAL A 40 14.45 38.10 -6.50
N ASN A 41 14.13 39.27 -7.06
CA ASN A 41 13.80 39.38 -8.49
C ASN A 41 15.01 39.04 -9.38
N SER A 42 16.22 39.41 -8.98
CA SER A 42 17.43 39.05 -9.74
C SER A 42 17.66 37.54 -9.78
N VAL A 43 17.49 36.85 -8.65
CA VAL A 43 17.62 35.38 -8.56
C VAL A 43 16.51 34.70 -9.37
N MET A 44 15.27 35.15 -9.24
CA MET A 44 14.13 34.59 -9.97
C MET A 44 14.19 34.86 -11.48
N SER A 45 14.74 36.00 -11.90
CA SER A 45 14.99 36.28 -13.31
C SER A 45 16.11 35.40 -13.91
N GLY A 46 17.16 35.11 -13.14
CA GLY A 46 18.25 34.20 -13.54
C GLY A 46 17.80 32.75 -13.68
N LEU A 47 16.76 32.34 -12.92
CA LEU A 47 16.11 31.03 -13.03
C LEU A 47 15.01 30.99 -14.10
N GLY A 48 14.77 32.09 -14.81
CA GLY A 48 13.72 32.19 -15.84
C GLY A 48 12.29 32.25 -15.29
N ALA A 49 12.11 32.43 -13.98
CA ALA A 49 10.81 32.52 -13.34
C ALA A 49 10.14 33.89 -13.53
N VAL A 50 10.93 34.94 -13.83
CA VAL A 50 10.43 36.31 -14.07
C VAL A 50 11.11 36.88 -15.31
N ASP A 51 10.33 37.36 -16.28
CA ASP A 51 10.86 38.01 -17.48
C ASP A 51 11.42 39.40 -17.13
N PRO A 52 12.73 39.66 -17.30
CA PRO A 52 13.35 40.96 -16.99
C PRO A 52 12.85 42.10 -17.90
N LYS A 53 12.13 41.79 -18.99
CA LYS A 53 11.53 42.78 -19.90
C LYS A 53 10.00 42.87 -19.75
N ALA A 54 9.43 42.27 -18.70
CA ALA A 54 8.01 42.35 -18.43
C ALA A 54 7.58 43.82 -18.27
N LYS A 55 6.75 44.29 -19.20
CA LYS A 55 6.14 45.62 -19.09
C LYS A 55 5.19 45.65 -17.89
N PRO A 56 5.19 46.72 -17.07
CA PRO A 56 4.20 46.87 -16.02
C PRO A 56 2.78 46.71 -16.58
N ILE A 57 1.99 45.83 -15.98
CA ILE A 57 0.61 45.60 -16.40
C ILE A 57 -0.20 46.84 -15.98
N GLU A 58 -0.66 47.61 -16.96
CA GLU A 58 -1.61 48.69 -16.74
C GLU A 58 -2.99 48.06 -16.46
N TYR A 59 -3.29 47.84 -15.19
CA TYR A 59 -4.60 47.33 -14.77
C TYR A 59 -5.67 48.39 -15.01
N LYS A 60 -6.35 48.27 -16.15
CA LYS A 60 -7.58 49.01 -16.38
C LYS A 60 -8.69 48.35 -15.56
N PRO A 61 -9.49 49.11 -14.78
CA PRO A 61 -10.66 48.57 -14.14
C PRO A 61 -11.55 47.93 -15.22
N ARG A 62 -12.14 46.78 -14.90
CA ARG A 62 -13.10 46.13 -15.79
C ARG A 62 -14.24 47.12 -16.08
N ALA A 63 -14.74 47.11 -17.32
CA ALA A 63 -15.91 47.91 -17.67
C ALA A 63 -17.05 47.61 -16.66
N PRO A 64 -17.83 48.62 -16.27
CA PRO A 64 -18.95 48.41 -15.35
C PRO A 64 -19.91 47.36 -15.93
N LEU A 65 -20.49 46.56 -15.05
CA LEU A 65 -21.49 45.56 -15.42
C LEU A 65 -22.60 46.23 -16.23
N ALA A 66 -22.88 45.72 -17.43
CA ALA A 66 -23.91 46.26 -18.30
C ALA A 66 -25.27 46.10 -17.62
N MET A 67 -25.76 47.18 -17.00
CA MET A 67 -27.09 47.23 -16.43
C MET A 67 -28.12 47.49 -17.54
N PRO A 68 -29.28 46.83 -17.52
CA PRO A 68 -30.37 47.14 -18.42
C PRO A 68 -30.88 48.57 -18.17
N SER A 69 -31.36 49.25 -19.21
CA SER A 69 -31.82 50.65 -19.13
C SER A 69 -32.95 50.87 -18.12
N ASN A 70 -33.69 49.83 -17.75
CA ASN A 70 -34.73 49.86 -16.73
C ASN A 70 -34.48 48.75 -15.67
N PRO A 71 -33.85 49.08 -14.52
CA PRO A 71 -33.58 48.12 -13.45
C PRO A 71 -34.84 47.66 -12.70
N THR A 72 -35.97 48.34 -12.90
CA THR A 72 -37.25 48.08 -12.24
C THR A 72 -38.21 47.21 -13.06
N ALA A 73 -37.87 46.92 -14.33
CA ALA A 73 -38.65 46.06 -15.21
C ALA A 73 -38.14 44.61 -15.22
N LEU A 74 -37.43 44.21 -14.16
CA LEU A 74 -37.02 42.82 -14.00
C LEU A 74 -38.24 42.01 -13.51
N PRO A 75 -38.55 40.86 -14.12
CA PRO A 75 -39.52 39.95 -13.55
C PRO A 75 -39.08 39.58 -12.13
N SER A 76 -40.03 39.48 -11.20
CA SER A 76 -39.74 39.03 -9.84
C SER A 76 -39.05 37.67 -9.89
N PRO A 77 -38.00 37.42 -9.09
CA PRO A 77 -37.33 36.12 -9.04
C PRO A 77 -38.36 35.01 -8.81
N GLU A 78 -38.34 33.97 -9.63
CA GLU A 78 -39.20 32.81 -9.44
C GLU A 78 -38.86 32.15 -8.10
N THR A 79 -39.85 32.07 -7.20
CA THR A 79 -39.72 31.41 -5.89
C THR A 79 -39.95 29.90 -5.97
N GLN A 80 -40.54 29.42 -7.07
CA GLN A 80 -40.73 28.00 -7.36
C GLN A 80 -39.65 27.49 -8.30
N VAL A 81 -38.42 27.42 -7.79
CA VAL A 81 -37.40 26.59 -8.44
C VAL A 81 -37.82 25.13 -8.25
N ALA A 82 -37.87 24.35 -9.34
CA ALA A 82 -37.96 22.89 -9.28
C ALA A 82 -36.68 22.34 -8.64
N GLY A 83 -36.56 22.52 -7.32
CA GLY A 83 -35.50 21.98 -6.50
C GLY A 83 -35.82 20.54 -6.10
N ARG A 84 -34.91 19.96 -5.33
CA ARG A 84 -35.01 18.61 -4.78
C ARG A 84 -36.28 18.36 -3.95
N SER A 85 -37.00 19.41 -3.55
CA SER A 85 -38.27 19.36 -2.81
C SER A 85 -39.52 19.47 -3.70
N SER A 86 -39.37 19.50 -5.03
CA SER A 86 -40.52 19.49 -5.94
C SER A 86 -41.07 18.06 -6.08
N GLU A 87 -42.39 17.93 -6.10
CA GLU A 87 -43.08 16.63 -6.11
C GLU A 87 -42.83 15.79 -7.38
N ASN A 88 -42.37 16.44 -8.46
CA ASN A 88 -41.96 15.78 -9.70
C ASN A 88 -40.45 15.51 -9.78
N TRP A 89 -39.68 15.79 -8.73
CA TRP A 89 -38.25 15.49 -8.72
C TRP A 89 -38.06 13.99 -8.51
N PRO A 90 -37.35 13.27 -9.41
CA PRO A 90 -37.10 11.86 -9.20
C PRO A 90 -36.29 11.67 -7.93
N GLU A 91 -36.87 10.95 -6.96
CA GLU A 91 -36.11 10.45 -5.83
C GLU A 91 -35.21 9.32 -6.31
N ASN A 92 -33.95 9.33 -5.89
CA ASN A 92 -33.10 8.17 -6.09
C ASN A 92 -33.71 7.04 -5.29
N GLU A 93 -34.16 5.97 -5.95
CA GLU A 93 -34.56 4.75 -5.26
C GLU A 93 -33.43 4.33 -4.33
N VAL A 94 -33.75 4.14 -3.04
CA VAL A 94 -32.76 3.73 -2.06
C VAL A 94 -32.26 2.35 -2.45
N ASN A 95 -31.04 2.30 -2.96
CA ASN A 95 -30.40 1.05 -3.32
C ASN A 95 -29.99 0.34 -2.02
N GLN A 96 -30.76 -0.68 -1.64
CA GLN A 96 -30.54 -1.43 -0.39
C GLN A 96 -29.12 -2.01 -0.33
N ASP A 97 -28.59 -2.49 -1.47
CA ASP A 97 -27.23 -3.03 -1.51
C ASP A 97 -26.18 -1.95 -1.14
N LEU A 98 -26.38 -0.70 -1.55
CA LEU A 98 -25.49 0.41 -1.16
C LEU A 98 -25.61 0.77 0.32
N GLU A 99 -26.80 0.73 0.90
CA GLU A 99 -26.99 0.98 2.34
C GLU A 99 -26.39 -0.14 3.19
N ASP A 100 -26.52 -1.40 2.76
CA ASP A 100 -25.91 -2.55 3.43
C ASP A 100 -24.38 -2.46 3.42
N ILE A 101 -23.79 -2.09 2.27
CA ILE A 101 -22.35 -1.82 2.16
C ILE A 101 -21.96 -0.68 3.10
N ARG A 102 -22.68 0.45 3.09
CA ARG A 102 -22.38 1.57 4.01
C ARG A 102 -22.45 1.13 5.47
N ALA A 103 -23.44 0.34 5.86
CA ALA A 103 -23.56 -0.17 7.22
C ALA A 103 -22.37 -1.06 7.61
N LEU A 104 -21.92 -1.92 6.69
CA LEU A 104 -20.76 -2.79 6.87
C LEU A 104 -19.46 -2.02 7.11
N TYR A 105 -19.23 -0.92 6.38
CA TYR A 105 -18.02 -0.10 6.52
C TYR A 105 -18.16 1.04 7.55
N ALA A 106 -19.38 1.43 7.93
CA ALA A 106 -19.63 2.47 8.95
C ALA A 106 -19.08 2.08 10.33
N GLN A 107 -19.07 0.78 10.65
CA GLN A 107 -18.55 0.28 11.93
C GLN A 107 -17.02 0.20 11.97
N GLY A 108 -16.33 0.18 10.81
CA GLY A 108 -14.86 0.07 10.72
C GLY A 108 -14.09 1.39 10.89
N GLY A 109 -14.77 2.48 11.25
CA GLY A 109 -14.29 3.83 10.90
C GLY A 109 -14.18 4.84 12.04
N ARG A 110 -13.54 4.49 13.17
CA ARG A 110 -12.94 5.53 14.04
C ARG A 110 -11.43 5.56 13.95
N ASP A 111 -10.80 4.39 13.82
CA ASP A 111 -9.36 4.27 13.65
C ASP A 111 -9.05 3.74 12.25
N ARG A 112 -8.38 4.55 11.42
CA ARG A 112 -7.90 4.14 10.08
C ARG A 112 -6.92 2.95 10.10
N ASN A 113 -6.50 2.54 11.29
CA ASN A 113 -5.56 1.43 11.54
C ASN A 113 -6.23 0.22 12.19
N ALA A 114 -7.56 0.22 12.38
CA ALA A 114 -8.26 -0.96 12.90
C ALA A 114 -8.19 -2.10 11.88
N PRO A 115 -7.94 -3.35 12.31
CA PRO A 115 -8.00 -4.49 11.42
C PRO A 115 -9.41 -4.62 10.84
N LEU A 116 -9.48 -4.80 9.52
CA LEU A 116 -10.75 -5.02 8.83
C LEU A 116 -11.40 -6.31 9.34
N THR A 117 -12.73 -6.29 9.48
CA THR A 117 -13.47 -7.52 9.77
C THR A 117 -13.36 -8.47 8.58
N PRO A 118 -13.52 -9.80 8.77
CA PRO A 118 -13.51 -10.75 7.66
C PRO A 118 -14.44 -10.33 6.53
N GLU A 119 -15.63 -9.83 6.88
CA GLU A 119 -16.64 -9.40 5.92
C GLU A 119 -16.22 -8.15 5.12
N GLN A 120 -15.43 -7.25 5.71
CA GLN A 120 -14.86 -6.08 5.03
C GLN A 120 -13.65 -6.46 4.16
N MET A 121 -12.82 -7.41 4.59
CA MET A 121 -11.66 -7.89 3.81
C MET A 121 -12.07 -8.59 2.51
N ARG A 122 -13.29 -9.15 2.45
CA ARG A 122 -13.84 -9.78 1.23
C ARG A 122 -14.08 -8.79 0.09
N GLY A 123 -14.14 -7.49 0.36
CA GLY A 123 -14.47 -6.47 -0.64
C GLY A 123 -15.97 -6.39 -0.95
N ILE A 124 -16.32 -5.59 -1.96
CA ILE A 124 -17.71 -5.35 -2.38
C ILE A 124 -17.99 -6.14 -3.65
N ASP A 125 -18.97 -7.05 -3.61
CA ASP A 125 -19.49 -7.72 -4.81
C ASP A 125 -20.60 -6.87 -5.42
N ILE A 126 -20.31 -6.23 -6.57
CA ILE A 126 -21.28 -5.39 -7.27
C ILE A 126 -22.12 -6.31 -8.15
N ARG A 127 -23.34 -6.62 -7.70
CA ARG A 127 -24.32 -7.39 -8.49
C ARG A 127 -24.55 -6.70 -9.84
N GLY A 128 -24.21 -7.38 -10.94
CA GLY A 128 -24.38 -6.88 -12.31
C GLY A 128 -23.16 -6.21 -12.93
N ALA A 129 -22.05 -6.05 -12.20
CA ALA A 129 -20.76 -5.77 -12.84
C ALA A 129 -20.25 -7.06 -13.53
N PRO A 130 -19.65 -6.98 -14.73
CA PRO A 130 -19.01 -8.14 -15.34
C PRO A 130 -17.79 -8.50 -14.50
N THR A 131 -17.99 -9.35 -13.50
CA THR A 131 -16.90 -10.06 -12.85
C THR A 131 -16.19 -10.87 -13.94
N VAL A 132 -14.86 -10.76 -13.99
CA VAL A 132 -14.00 -11.65 -14.78
C VAL A 132 -14.57 -13.06 -14.61
N GLN A 133 -14.99 -13.69 -15.71
CA GLN A 133 -15.75 -14.95 -15.71
C GLN A 133 -15.18 -15.90 -14.67
N ALA A 134 -15.80 -15.93 -13.49
CA ALA A 134 -15.27 -16.70 -12.38
C ALA A 134 -15.36 -18.15 -12.81
N THR A 135 -14.21 -18.82 -12.88
CA THR A 135 -14.19 -20.24 -13.20
C THR A 135 -14.95 -21.00 -12.12
N ALA A 136 -15.40 -22.21 -12.41
CA ALA A 136 -16.03 -23.04 -11.38
C ALA A 136 -15.12 -23.23 -10.14
N ALA A 137 -13.79 -23.20 -10.34
CA ALA A 137 -12.80 -23.24 -9.27
C ALA A 137 -12.83 -21.95 -8.43
N ASP A 138 -12.90 -20.77 -9.06
CA ASP A 138 -12.98 -19.49 -8.35
C ASP A 138 -14.29 -19.38 -7.55
N ALA A 139 -15.41 -19.82 -8.14
CA ALA A 139 -16.69 -19.86 -7.45
C ALA A 139 -16.67 -20.81 -6.25
N ARG A 140 -16.00 -21.97 -6.36
CA ARG A 140 -15.82 -22.90 -5.24
C ARG A 140 -14.92 -22.32 -4.16
N ALA A 141 -13.80 -21.72 -4.53
CA ALA A 141 -12.88 -21.07 -3.61
C ALA A 141 -13.57 -19.94 -2.83
N ASN A 142 -14.36 -19.10 -3.51
CA ASN A 142 -15.14 -18.05 -2.86
C ASN A 142 -16.11 -18.62 -1.82
N ARG A 143 -16.80 -19.72 -2.13
CA ARG A 143 -17.71 -20.34 -1.15
C ARG A 143 -17.00 -20.85 0.09
N LEU A 144 -15.84 -21.50 -0.09
CA LEU A 144 -15.00 -21.95 1.04
C LEU A 144 -14.54 -20.75 1.88
N ILE A 145 -14.17 -19.64 1.24
CA ILE A 145 -13.81 -18.38 1.92
C ILE A 145 -15.01 -17.78 2.67
N THR A 146 -16.23 -17.89 2.12
CA THR A 146 -17.46 -17.43 2.79
C THR A 146 -17.92 -18.34 3.95
N GLY A 147 -17.18 -19.41 4.26
CA GLY A 147 -17.45 -20.30 5.39
C GLY A 147 -18.18 -21.59 5.03
N GLU A 148 -18.32 -21.93 3.75
CA GLU A 148 -18.73 -23.26 3.35
C GLU A 148 -17.65 -24.28 3.77
N ARG A 149 -18.08 -25.46 4.23
CA ARG A 149 -17.15 -26.52 4.63
C ARG A 149 -16.65 -27.27 3.41
N MET A 150 -15.37 -27.63 3.41
CA MET A 150 -14.81 -28.54 2.41
C MET A 150 -15.47 -29.91 2.49
N THR A 151 -15.64 -30.57 1.33
CA THR A 151 -16.05 -31.97 1.31
C THR A 151 -14.92 -32.88 1.77
N ASN A 152 -15.23 -34.12 2.11
CA ASN A 152 -14.21 -35.10 2.52
C ASN A 152 -13.22 -35.38 1.38
N GLU A 153 -13.69 -35.41 0.13
CA GLU A 153 -12.85 -35.57 -1.05
C GLU A 153 -11.89 -34.38 -1.22
N GLU A 154 -12.39 -33.15 -1.13
CA GLU A 154 -11.56 -31.94 -1.25
C GLU A 154 -10.51 -31.85 -0.15
N LEU A 155 -10.88 -32.18 1.10
CA LEU A 155 -9.95 -32.21 2.22
C LEU A 155 -8.85 -33.25 1.99
N ARG A 156 -9.20 -34.42 1.43
CA ARG A 156 -8.25 -35.48 1.10
C ARG A 156 -7.31 -35.05 -0.03
N GLU A 157 -7.82 -34.39 -1.06
CA GLU A 157 -7.01 -33.84 -2.15
C GLU A 157 -6.04 -32.77 -1.66
N GLN A 158 -6.51 -31.84 -0.82
CA GLN A 158 -5.67 -30.83 -0.20
C GLN A 158 -4.58 -31.46 0.68
N GLY A 159 -4.92 -32.49 1.47
CA GLY A 159 -3.96 -33.24 2.26
C GLY A 159 -2.92 -33.95 1.41
N ASN A 160 -3.32 -34.58 0.30
CA ASN A 160 -2.41 -35.23 -0.63
C ASN A 160 -1.46 -34.22 -1.30
N ALA A 161 -1.98 -33.05 -1.73
CA ALA A 161 -1.18 -31.98 -2.30
C ALA A 161 -0.16 -31.43 -1.29
N ALA A 162 -0.56 -31.22 -0.04
CA ALA A 162 0.34 -30.79 1.02
C ALA A 162 1.44 -31.82 1.29
N ASN A 163 1.09 -33.12 1.35
CA ASN A 163 2.07 -34.20 1.52
C ASN A 163 3.05 -34.29 0.34
N ALA A 164 2.58 -34.09 -0.90
CA ALA A 164 3.43 -34.07 -2.09
C ALA A 164 4.43 -32.92 -2.04
N LEU A 165 3.98 -31.70 -1.71
CA LEU A 165 4.86 -30.53 -1.54
C LEU A 165 5.89 -30.74 -0.42
N GLN A 166 5.50 -31.37 0.69
CA GLN A 166 6.43 -31.70 1.77
C GLN A 166 7.48 -32.71 1.32
N GLN A 167 7.09 -33.76 0.60
CA GLN A 167 8.02 -34.75 0.07
C GLN A 167 9.01 -34.12 -0.91
N GLU A 168 8.56 -33.22 -1.79
CA GLU A 168 9.43 -32.47 -2.70
C GLU A 168 10.47 -31.63 -1.94
N ASN A 169 10.06 -30.94 -0.87
CA ASN A 169 10.96 -30.14 -0.04
C ASN A 169 11.98 -30.99 0.72
N LEU A 170 11.59 -32.19 1.18
CA LEU A 170 12.47 -33.12 1.89
C LEU A 170 13.53 -33.73 0.96
N VAL A 171 13.17 -34.06 -0.29
CA VAL A 171 14.13 -34.53 -1.31
C VAL A 171 15.21 -33.47 -1.58
N ALA A 172 14.84 -32.19 -1.58
CA ALA A 172 15.78 -31.06 -1.70
C ALA A 172 16.69 -30.84 -0.48
N THR A 173 16.39 -31.46 0.67
CA THR A 173 17.20 -31.30 1.91
C THR A 173 18.02 -32.55 2.26
N GLN A 174 17.67 -33.73 1.75
CA GLN A 174 18.20 -34.98 2.29
C GLN A 174 19.67 -35.24 1.96
N ASN A 175 20.15 -34.85 0.77
CA ASN A 175 21.56 -34.90 0.32
C ASN A 175 21.73 -34.36 -1.12
N GLN A 176 20.67 -33.83 -1.72
CA GLN A 176 20.65 -33.34 -3.08
C GLN A 176 20.55 -31.82 -3.04
N LEU A 177 21.36 -31.15 -3.86
CA LEU A 177 21.30 -29.70 -4.03
C LEU A 177 19.86 -29.30 -4.40
N PRO A 178 19.32 -28.21 -3.82
CA PRO A 178 17.97 -27.76 -4.15
C PRO A 178 17.90 -27.46 -5.65
N GLN A 179 17.03 -28.17 -6.36
CA GLN A 179 16.82 -27.99 -7.79
C GLN A 179 15.97 -26.75 -8.02
N ARG A 180 16.33 -25.95 -9.02
CA ARG A 180 15.61 -24.74 -9.38
C ARG A 180 14.24 -25.10 -10.00
N ARG A 181 13.14 -24.66 -9.39
CA ARG A 181 11.78 -24.96 -9.87
C ARG A 181 11.13 -23.77 -10.57
N TYR A 182 11.34 -22.57 -10.04
CA TYR A 182 10.81 -21.33 -10.59
C TYR A 182 11.91 -20.38 -11.05
N LEU A 183 11.52 -19.38 -11.86
CA LEU A 183 12.47 -18.38 -12.35
C LEU A 183 12.96 -17.43 -11.25
N THR A 184 12.18 -17.32 -10.18
CA THR A 184 12.48 -16.58 -8.95
C THR A 184 13.46 -17.30 -8.03
N ASP A 185 13.63 -18.61 -8.19
CA ASP A 185 14.54 -19.39 -7.37
C ASP A 185 15.98 -19.19 -7.84
N PRO A 186 16.96 -19.13 -6.93
CA PRO A 186 18.35 -18.93 -7.29
C PRO A 186 18.87 -20.09 -8.15
N PRO A 187 19.83 -19.82 -9.05
CA PRO A 187 20.56 -20.88 -9.76
C PRO A 187 21.16 -21.91 -8.81
N THR A 188 21.12 -23.18 -9.20
CA THR A 188 21.59 -24.32 -8.39
C THR A 188 23.08 -24.21 -8.02
N GLU A 189 23.88 -23.54 -8.85
CA GLU A 189 25.31 -23.27 -8.61
C GLU A 189 25.55 -22.41 -7.35
N TYR A 190 24.64 -21.49 -7.01
CA TYR A 190 24.75 -20.68 -5.79
C TYR A 190 24.28 -21.40 -4.54
N SER A 191 23.64 -22.56 -4.69
CA SER A 191 23.12 -23.38 -3.60
C SER A 191 24.10 -24.49 -3.18
N VAL A 192 25.31 -24.52 -3.75
CA VAL A 192 26.36 -25.49 -3.39
C VAL A 192 27.03 -25.05 -2.08
N PRO A 193 27.00 -25.88 -1.01
CA PRO A 193 27.73 -25.59 0.21
C PRO A 193 29.24 -25.54 -0.05
N SER A 194 29.97 -24.73 0.73
CA SER A 194 31.44 -24.71 0.61
C SER A 194 32.03 -26.09 0.93
N PRO A 195 33.14 -26.51 0.29
CA PRO A 195 33.72 -27.85 0.46
C PRO A 195 34.04 -28.25 1.91
N ASN A 196 34.27 -27.27 2.79
CA ASN A 196 34.63 -27.47 4.19
C ASN A 196 33.49 -27.16 5.18
N ALA A 197 32.27 -26.89 4.70
CA ALA A 197 31.13 -26.65 5.58
C ALA A 197 30.58 -27.99 6.12
N PRO A 198 30.43 -28.16 7.46
CA PRO A 198 29.78 -29.34 8.01
C PRO A 198 28.28 -29.30 7.70
N MET A 199 27.80 -30.26 6.90
CA MET A 199 26.37 -30.47 6.68
C MET A 199 25.81 -31.40 7.77
N PRO A 200 24.62 -31.11 8.31
CA PRO A 200 23.95 -32.05 9.22
C PRO A 200 23.62 -33.34 8.45
N GLN A 201 23.91 -34.50 9.05
CA GLN A 201 23.46 -35.76 8.50
C GLN A 201 21.94 -35.87 8.68
N VAL A 202 21.20 -35.87 7.57
CA VAL A 202 19.76 -36.11 7.60
C VAL A 202 19.54 -37.59 7.84
N VAL A 203 19.34 -37.97 9.10
CA VAL A 203 18.92 -39.31 9.48
C VAL A 203 17.45 -39.47 9.12
N GLU A 204 17.13 -40.47 8.30
CA GLU A 204 15.76 -40.86 8.05
C GLU A 204 15.10 -41.32 9.35
N VAL A 205 14.27 -40.45 9.93
CA VAL A 205 13.42 -40.84 11.04
C VAL A 205 12.25 -41.63 10.47
N LYS A 206 12.32 -42.95 10.59
CA LYS A 206 11.16 -43.82 10.33
C LYS A 206 10.11 -43.52 11.39
N THR A 207 9.06 -42.79 11.01
CA THR A 207 7.90 -42.61 11.87
C THR A 207 7.10 -43.90 11.87
N GLU A 208 7.37 -44.77 12.85
CA GLU A 208 6.54 -45.94 13.08
C GLU A 208 5.24 -45.50 13.76
N ARG A 209 4.10 -45.96 13.23
CA ARG A 209 2.82 -45.77 13.91
C ARG A 209 2.86 -46.55 15.23
N PRO A 210 2.41 -45.97 16.35
CA PRO A 210 2.37 -46.69 17.61
C PRO A 210 1.51 -47.95 17.43
N ARG A 211 2.02 -49.11 17.82
CA ARG A 211 1.30 -50.38 17.80
C ARG A 211 0.91 -50.77 19.22
N ASP A 212 -0.16 -51.55 19.35
CA ASP A 212 -0.53 -52.12 20.62
C ASP A 212 0.53 -53.18 20.96
N GLU A 213 0.85 -53.35 22.24
CA GLU A 213 1.76 -54.40 22.69
C GLU A 213 1.19 -55.79 22.38
N TYR A 214 -0.15 -55.89 22.29
CA TYR A 214 -0.88 -57.14 22.11
C TYR A 214 -1.48 -57.33 20.70
N ASP A 215 -1.42 -56.32 19.82
CA ASP A 215 -1.96 -56.37 18.47
C ASP A 215 -0.96 -55.80 17.46
N SER A 216 -0.70 -56.56 16.39
CA SER A 216 0.18 -56.14 15.29
C SER A 216 -0.38 -54.99 14.47
N ALA A 217 -1.68 -54.69 14.62
CA ALA A 217 -2.35 -53.56 14.00
C ALA A 217 -1.86 -52.22 14.58
N PRO A 218 -1.72 -51.17 13.75
CA PRO A 218 -1.42 -49.83 14.24
C PRO A 218 -2.55 -49.33 15.14
N LEU A 219 -2.20 -48.74 16.28
CA LEU A 219 -3.16 -48.13 17.21
C LEU A 219 -3.88 -46.97 16.52
N ASP A 220 -5.21 -46.96 16.65
CA ASP A 220 -6.00 -45.78 16.32
C ASP A 220 -5.77 -44.72 17.43
N MET A 221 -5.41 -43.50 17.02
CA MET A 221 -5.10 -42.41 17.94
C MET A 221 -6.31 -42.02 18.80
N ARG A 222 -7.53 -42.30 18.36
CA ARG A 222 -8.76 -42.13 19.16
C ARG A 222 -8.77 -42.99 20.43
N CYS A 223 -8.03 -44.10 20.44
CA CYS A 223 -7.89 -45.00 21.59
C CYS A 223 -6.95 -44.46 22.68
N VAL A 224 -6.08 -43.49 22.33
CA VAL A 224 -5.04 -42.94 23.21
C VAL A 224 -5.52 -41.68 23.94
N GLU A 225 -6.63 -41.09 23.49
CA GLU A 225 -7.21 -39.91 24.12
C GLU A 225 -7.78 -40.23 25.51
N ARG A 226 -7.40 -39.42 26.51
CA ARG A 226 -7.78 -39.56 27.93
C ARG A 226 -9.30 -39.64 28.18
N GLY A 227 -10.11 -39.24 27.20
CA GLY A 227 -11.57 -39.24 27.23
C GLY A 227 -12.23 -40.56 26.78
N GLY A 228 -11.47 -41.58 26.36
CA GLY A 228 -12.03 -42.90 26.06
C GLY A 228 -13.08 -42.91 24.96
N GLY A 229 -12.82 -42.22 23.84
CA GLY A 229 -13.68 -42.29 22.66
C GLY A 229 -13.88 -43.73 22.19
N HIS A 230 -15.01 -44.03 21.53
CA HIS A 230 -15.33 -45.37 21.06
C HIS A 230 -14.27 -45.90 20.08
N CYS A 231 -13.31 -46.64 20.62
CA CYS A 231 -12.32 -47.38 19.87
C CYS A 231 -12.92 -48.72 19.41
N GLN A 232 -12.99 -48.95 18.11
CA GLN A 232 -13.16 -50.31 17.59
C GLN A 232 -11.79 -50.98 17.53
N ARG A 233 -11.41 -51.69 18.59
CA ARG A 233 -10.25 -52.61 18.52
C ARG A 233 -10.64 -53.79 17.64
N GLY A 234 -9.84 -54.06 16.60
CA GLY A 234 -9.87 -55.34 15.91
C GLY A 234 -11.06 -55.60 14.98
N ALA A 235 -11.55 -54.61 14.23
CA ALA A 235 -12.34 -54.92 13.05
C ALA A 235 -11.38 -55.32 11.90
N ASN A 236 -11.17 -56.62 11.73
CA ASN A 236 -10.63 -57.17 10.50
C ASN A 236 -11.50 -56.69 9.33
N LYS A 237 -10.91 -55.87 8.44
CA LYS A 237 -11.42 -55.48 7.11
C LYS A 237 -12.85 -54.90 7.05
#